data_AF-A0A2J7QAL7-F1
#
_entry.id   AF-A0A2J7QAL7-F1
#
_cell.length_a   1.000
_cell.length_b   1.000
_cell.length_c   1.000
_cell.angle_alpha   90.00
_cell.angle_beta   90.00
_cell.angle_gamma   90.00
#
_symmetry.space_group_name_H-M   'P 1'
#
loop_
_entity.id
_entity.type
_entity.pdbx_description
1 polymer ?
#
loop_
_entity_poly.entity_id
_entity_poly.type
_entity_poly.pdbx_seq_one_letter_code
_entity_poly.pdbx_strand_id
1 'polypeptide(L)'
;MGLSTEEKIFIVEYYFRSYGSGREGGPSLKKVTEQFQEKFNKTAPSNTVMLSIVTKFRRSGSVLCQRKGKSGRPVTVSTEENHALVLQEVLHSPRQSLRRTALKLNLSDTSLRRLFKAVACGTIFVKGSSGIK
;
A
#
# COMPACT_ATOMS: atom_id res chain seq x y z
N MET A 1 10.65 14.15 6.30
CA MET A 1 9.62 14.45 5.28
C MET A 1 9.89 13.60 4.04
N GLY A 2 8.88 12.96 3.48
CA GLY A 2 9.04 12.04 2.33
C GLY A 2 8.66 12.71 1.01
N LEU A 3 9.26 12.25 -0.10
CA LEU A 3 8.92 12.71 -1.44
C LEU A 3 7.44 12.41 -1.77
N SER A 4 6.77 13.40 -2.36
CA SER A 4 5.40 13.29 -2.87
C SER A 4 5.33 12.27 -4.02
N THR A 5 4.11 11.88 -4.41
CA THR A 5 3.93 10.98 -5.56
C THR A 5 4.38 11.67 -6.85
N GLU A 6 4.03 12.94 -7.04
CA GLU A 6 4.43 13.74 -8.21
C GLU A 6 5.95 13.88 -8.32
N GLU A 7 6.62 14.13 -7.19
CA GLU A 7 8.08 14.21 -7.12
C GLU A 7 8.73 12.88 -7.54
N LYS A 8 8.16 11.74 -7.13
CA LYS A 8 8.65 10.41 -7.53
C LYS A 8 8.38 10.11 -9.01
N ILE A 9 7.21 10.48 -9.53
CA ILE A 9 6.88 10.34 -10.95
C ILE A 9 7.90 11.11 -11.77
N PHE A 10 8.14 12.36 -11.40
CA PHE A 10 9.11 13.22 -12.08
C PHE A 10 10.51 12.61 -12.10
N ILE A 11 11.01 12.11 -10.96
CA ILE A 11 12.32 11.46 -10.88
C ILE A 11 12.40 10.28 -11.84
N VAL A 12 11.38 9.42 -11.86
CA VAL A 12 11.36 8.24 -12.74
C VAL A 12 11.33 8.66 -14.22
N GLU A 13 10.44 9.58 -14.58
CA GLU A 13 10.28 10.07 -15.96
C GLU A 13 11.59 10.69 -16.48
N TYR A 14 12.17 11.62 -15.71
CA TYR A 14 13.39 12.30 -16.11
C TYR A 14 14.61 11.40 -16.08
N TYR A 15 14.66 10.40 -15.18
CA TYR A 15 15.70 9.38 -15.21
C TYR A 15 15.71 8.65 -16.56
N PHE A 16 14.56 8.19 -17.04
CA PHE A 16 14.46 7.53 -18.34
C PHE A 16 14.67 8.47 -19.52
N ARG A 17 14.22 9.73 -19.42
CA ARG A 17 14.50 10.75 -20.45
C ARG A 17 15.99 11.11 -20.55
N SER A 18 16.74 10.99 -19.46
CA SER A 18 18.15 11.35 -19.41
C SER A 18 19.12 10.30 -19.99
N TYR A 19 18.61 9.19 -20.52
CA TYR A 19 19.44 8.19 -21.21
C TYR A 19 20.18 8.83 -22.39
N GLY A 20 21.41 8.36 -22.66
CA GLY A 20 22.30 8.93 -23.67
C GLY A 20 22.98 10.25 -23.25
N SER A 21 22.60 10.85 -22.13
CA SER A 21 23.24 12.07 -21.59
C SER A 21 24.25 11.82 -20.48
N GLY A 22 24.40 10.57 -20.03
CA GLY A 22 25.32 10.15 -18.98
C GLY A 22 26.56 9.43 -19.51
N ARG A 23 27.38 8.94 -18.58
CA ARG A 23 28.58 8.13 -18.90
C ARG A 23 28.15 6.85 -19.63
N GLU A 24 28.90 6.49 -20.69
CA GLU A 24 28.66 5.26 -21.47
C GLU A 24 27.23 5.17 -22.05
N GLY A 25 26.61 6.32 -22.35
CA GLY A 25 25.23 6.37 -22.85
C GLY A 25 24.16 6.11 -21.78
N GLY A 26 24.55 6.05 -20.50
CA GLY A 26 23.65 5.86 -19.38
C GLY A 26 22.82 7.10 -19.03
N PRO A 27 21.96 6.99 -18.00
CA PRO A 27 21.19 8.12 -17.48
C PRO A 27 22.07 9.09 -16.69
N SER A 28 21.71 10.38 -16.71
CA SER A 28 22.45 11.43 -16.00
C SER A 28 21.65 11.91 -14.78
N LEU A 29 22.04 11.42 -13.59
CA LEU A 29 21.41 11.84 -12.32
C LEU A 29 21.60 13.34 -12.05
N LYS A 30 22.72 13.93 -12.50
CA LYS A 30 22.97 15.36 -12.35
C LYS A 30 21.87 16.19 -13.04
N LYS A 31 21.51 15.83 -14.27
CA LYS A 31 20.41 16.49 -15.00
C LYS A 31 19.08 16.31 -14.29
N VAL A 32 18.80 15.12 -13.75
CA VAL A 32 17.56 14.88 -12.98
C VAL A 32 17.51 15.79 -11.74
N THR A 33 18.63 15.94 -11.02
CA THR A 33 18.75 16.83 -9.86
C THR A 33 18.49 18.29 -10.22
N GLU A 34 19.15 18.80 -11.26
CA GLU A 34 18.99 20.19 -11.73
C GLU A 34 17.53 20.49 -12.10
N GLN A 35 16.94 19.61 -12.89
CA GLN A 35 15.55 19.74 -13.36
C GLN A 35 14.54 19.58 -12.22
N PHE A 36 14.86 18.76 -11.21
CA PHE A 36 14.03 18.64 -10.01
C PHE A 36 14.03 19.94 -9.19
N GLN A 37 15.21 20.52 -8.98
CA GLN A 37 15.35 21.77 -8.22
C GLN A 37 14.62 22.92 -8.93
N GLU A 38 14.76 23.01 -10.25
CA GLU A 38 14.07 24.00 -11.09
C GLU A 38 12.54 23.86 -11.01
N LYS A 39 12.02 22.63 -11.14
CA LYS A 39 10.57 22.39 -11.15
C LYS A 39 9.90 22.57 -9.78
N PHE A 40 10.52 22.05 -8.73
CA PHE A 40 9.89 21.99 -7.40
C PHE A 40 10.37 23.07 -6.43
N ASN A 41 11.37 23.88 -6.79
CA ASN A 41 11.99 24.88 -5.92
C ASN A 41 12.40 24.29 -4.55
N LYS A 42 12.89 23.05 -4.55
CA LYS A 42 13.26 22.28 -3.35
C LYS A 42 14.60 21.59 -3.55
N THR A 43 15.29 21.34 -2.45
CA THR A 43 16.49 20.50 -2.45
C THR A 43 16.16 19.12 -2.99
N ALA A 44 16.85 18.74 -4.07
CA ALA A 44 16.71 17.43 -4.66
C ALA A 44 17.11 16.31 -3.68
N PRO A 45 16.46 15.14 -3.77
CA PRO A 45 16.85 13.98 -2.98
C PRO A 45 18.23 13.47 -3.40
N SER A 46 18.89 12.73 -2.50
CA SER A 46 20.20 12.14 -2.80
C SER A 46 20.14 11.14 -3.96
N ASN A 47 21.26 10.96 -4.65
CA ASN A 47 21.39 9.99 -5.75
C ASN A 47 20.92 8.59 -5.35
N THR A 48 21.26 8.15 -4.14
CA THR A 48 20.83 6.85 -3.59
C THR A 48 19.31 6.76 -3.47
N VAL A 49 18.65 7.84 -3.01
CA VAL A 49 17.19 7.88 -2.90
C VAL A 49 16.55 7.83 -4.29
N MET A 50 17.04 8.62 -5.26
CA MET A 50 16.54 8.60 -6.63
C MET A 50 16.68 7.22 -7.27
N LEU A 51 17.85 6.60 -7.17
CA LEU A 51 18.08 5.24 -7.67
C LEU A 51 17.20 4.21 -6.98
N SER A 52 16.94 4.35 -5.67
CA SER A 52 16.04 3.44 -4.96
C SER A 52 14.59 3.54 -5.47
N ILE A 53 14.15 4.73 -5.87
CA ILE A 53 12.81 4.97 -6.43
C ILE A 53 12.73 4.30 -7.80
N VAL A 54 13.72 4.53 -8.67
CA VAL A 54 13.81 3.92 -10.00
C VAL A 54 13.86 2.39 -9.89
N THR A 55 14.65 1.85 -8.95
CA THR A 55 14.75 0.40 -8.73
C THR A 55 13.41 -0.20 -8.29
N LYS A 56 12.70 0.46 -7.37
CA LYS A 56 11.35 0.05 -6.94
C LYS A 56 10.36 0.13 -8.09
N PHE A 57 10.45 1.17 -8.92
CA PHE A 57 9.63 1.34 -10.10
C PHE A 57 9.90 0.22 -11.11
N ARG A 58 11.16 -0.08 -11.44
CA ARG A 58 11.51 -1.22 -12.32
C ARG A 58 10.98 -2.55 -11.82
N ARG A 59 11.01 -2.78 -10.50
CA ARG A 59 10.53 -4.02 -9.89
C ARG A 59 9.00 -4.15 -9.89
N SER A 60 8.27 -3.05 -9.70
CA SER A 60 6.82 -3.09 -9.40
C SER A 60 5.93 -2.31 -10.37
N GLY A 61 6.50 -1.56 -11.30
CA GLY A 61 5.80 -0.61 -12.16
C GLY A 61 5.16 0.58 -11.42
N SER A 62 5.37 0.71 -10.10
CA SER A 62 4.65 1.68 -9.27
C SER A 62 5.59 2.58 -8.46
N VAL A 63 5.24 3.86 -8.38
CA VAL A 63 5.86 4.87 -7.52
C VAL A 63 5.16 5.00 -6.15
N LEU A 64 4.06 4.27 -5.95
CA LEU A 64 3.27 4.34 -4.72
C LEU A 64 3.98 3.65 -3.55
N CYS A 65 3.62 4.05 -2.33
CA CYS A 65 4.14 3.40 -1.13
C CYS A 65 3.58 1.97 -1.02
N GLN A 66 4.42 0.97 -1.26
CA GLN A 66 4.07 -0.45 -1.18
C GLN A 66 3.59 -0.89 0.21
N ARG A 67 3.95 -0.15 1.26
CA ARG A 67 3.56 -0.43 2.65
C ARG A 67 2.26 0.27 3.08
N LYS A 68 1.57 0.99 2.18
CA LYS A 68 0.29 1.63 2.51
C LYS A 68 -0.70 0.57 2.97
N GLY A 69 -1.28 0.75 4.16
CA GLY A 69 -2.19 -0.23 4.78
C GLY A 69 -1.53 -1.47 5.37
N LYS A 70 -0.20 -1.58 5.32
CA LYS A 70 0.59 -2.71 5.84
C LYS A 70 1.57 -2.26 6.94
N SER A 71 1.21 -1.23 7.68
CA SER A 71 1.98 -0.70 8.80
C SER A 71 1.60 -1.39 10.11
N GLY A 72 2.59 -1.65 10.97
CA GLY A 72 2.39 -2.23 12.29
C GLY A 72 2.50 -3.76 12.32
N ARG A 73 2.22 -4.34 13.49
CA ARG A 73 2.26 -5.80 13.70
C ARG A 73 1.11 -6.47 12.96
N PRO A 74 1.37 -7.52 12.14
CA PRO A 74 0.31 -8.30 11.51
C PRO A 74 -0.67 -8.86 12.56
N VAL A 75 -1.96 -8.74 12.29
CA VAL A 75 -3.02 -9.29 13.14
C VAL A 75 -3.46 -10.63 12.54
N THR A 76 -2.94 -11.72 13.08
CA THR A 76 -3.14 -13.09 12.55
C THR A 76 -4.59 -13.55 12.58
N VAL A 77 -5.41 -13.02 13.51
CA VAL A 77 -6.83 -13.37 13.63
C VAL A 77 -7.69 -12.75 12.52
N SER A 78 -7.18 -11.74 11.82
CA SER A 78 -7.91 -11.04 10.74
C SER A 78 -7.75 -11.74 9.38
N THR A 79 -8.05 -13.04 9.34
CA THR A 79 -8.11 -13.83 8.11
C THR A 79 -9.45 -13.64 7.40
N GLU A 80 -9.47 -13.85 6.08
CA GLU A 80 -10.70 -13.79 5.28
C GLU A 80 -11.75 -14.80 5.78
N GLU A 81 -11.30 -15.99 6.17
CA GLU A 81 -12.13 -17.04 6.77
C GLU A 81 -12.84 -16.55 8.04
N ASN A 82 -12.10 -15.90 8.95
CA ASN A 82 -12.68 -15.38 10.19
C ASN A 82 -13.65 -14.21 9.91
N HIS A 83 -13.37 -13.37 8.91
CA HIS A 83 -14.33 -12.34 8.48
C HIS A 83 -15.62 -12.96 7.94
N ALA A 84 -15.52 -14.00 7.12
CA ALA A 84 -16.67 -14.71 6.57
C ALA A 84 -17.51 -15.38 7.66
N LEU A 85 -16.87 -16.06 8.63
CA LEU A 85 -17.56 -16.68 9.77
C LEU A 85 -18.30 -15.66 10.63
N VAL A 86 -17.66 -14.53 10.93
CA VAL A 86 -18.30 -13.45 11.71
C VAL A 86 -19.47 -12.84 10.93
N LEU A 87 -19.30 -12.59 9.63
CA LEU A 87 -20.37 -12.06 8.78
C LEU A 87 -21.56 -13.03 8.73
N GLN A 88 -21.32 -14.32 8.51
CA GLN A 88 -22.37 -15.34 8.48
C GLN A 88 -23.16 -15.39 9.80
N GLU A 89 -22.47 -15.36 10.94
CA GLU A 89 -23.13 -15.40 12.24
C GLU A 89 -23.94 -14.13 12.53
N VAL A 90 -23.43 -12.96 12.13
CA VAL A 90 -24.15 -11.68 12.27
C VAL A 90 -25.41 -11.66 11.40
N LEU A 91 -25.35 -12.22 10.18
CA LEU A 91 -26.52 -12.34 9.31
C LEU A 91 -27.53 -13.34 9.86
N HIS A 92 -27.07 -14.46 10.41
CA HIS A 92 -27.93 -15.49 11.00
C HIS A 92 -28.59 -15.03 12.31
N SER A 93 -27.89 -14.24 13.13
CA SER A 93 -28.36 -13.85 14.47
C SER A 93 -27.95 -12.42 14.84
N PRO A 94 -28.57 -11.40 14.21
CA PRO A 94 -28.14 -10.00 14.32
C PRO A 94 -28.34 -9.38 15.71
N ARG A 95 -29.26 -9.94 16.52
CA ARG A 95 -29.52 -9.47 17.89
C ARG A 95 -28.63 -10.13 18.95
N GLN A 96 -27.80 -11.08 18.56
CA GLN A 96 -26.93 -11.78 19.49
C GLN A 96 -25.79 -10.87 19.95
N SER A 97 -25.45 -10.95 21.25
CA SER A 97 -24.36 -10.15 21.79
C SER A 97 -23.01 -10.62 21.23
N LEU A 98 -22.11 -9.67 20.96
CA LEU A 98 -20.76 -9.96 20.48
C LEU A 98 -20.03 -10.94 21.41
N ARG A 99 -20.19 -10.80 22.73
CA ARG A 99 -19.59 -11.73 23.70
C ARG A 99 -20.06 -13.18 23.49
N ARG A 100 -21.36 -13.40 23.23
CA ARG A 100 -21.89 -14.75 22.95
C ARG A 100 -21.38 -15.30 21.63
N THR A 101 -21.31 -14.46 20.62
CA THR A 101 -20.74 -14.82 19.31
C THR A 101 -19.25 -15.16 19.43
N ALA A 102 -18.50 -14.45 20.26
CA ALA A 102 -17.07 -14.70 20.47
C ALA A 102 -16.84 -16.09 21.08
N LEU A 103 -17.65 -16.44 22.08
CA LEU A 103 -17.65 -17.78 22.69
C LEU A 103 -18.01 -18.86 21.67
N LYS A 104 -19.04 -18.64 20.84
CA LYS A 104 -19.46 -19.60 19.81
C LYS A 104 -18.37 -19.85 18.76
N LEU A 105 -17.64 -18.81 18.37
CA LEU A 105 -16.57 -18.87 17.37
C LEU A 105 -15.19 -19.17 17.95
N ASN A 106 -15.08 -19.40 19.27
CA ASN A 106 -13.80 -19.59 19.99
C ASN A 106 -12.79 -18.44 19.75
N LEU A 107 -13.28 -17.20 19.65
CA LEU A 107 -12.46 -16.00 19.49
C LEU A 107 -12.45 -15.18 20.78
N SER A 108 -11.39 -14.40 21.00
CA SER A 108 -11.41 -13.40 22.07
C SER A 108 -12.41 -12.29 21.77
N ASP A 109 -13.08 -11.74 22.79
CA ASP A 109 -14.02 -10.62 22.64
C ASP A 109 -13.38 -9.42 21.93
N THR A 110 -12.11 -9.14 22.23
CA THR A 110 -11.31 -8.10 21.58
C THR A 110 -11.06 -8.37 20.09
N SER A 111 -10.85 -9.62 19.70
CA SER A 111 -10.66 -10.00 18.29
C SER A 111 -11.96 -9.94 17.53
N LEU A 112 -13.06 -10.43 18.12
CA LEU A 112 -14.37 -10.36 17.50
C LEU A 112 -14.81 -8.91 17.26
N ARG A 113 -14.65 -8.02 18.25
CA ARG A 113 -14.97 -6.59 18.06
C ARG A 113 -14.20 -5.96 16.91
N ARG A 114 -12.93 -6.34 16.73
CA ARG A 114 -12.11 -5.87 15.62
C ARG A 114 -12.62 -6.37 14.27
N LEU A 115 -12.90 -7.67 14.17
CA LEU A 115 -13.47 -8.29 12.96
C LEU A 115 -14.84 -7.69 12.63
N PHE A 116 -15.72 -7.60 13.62
CA PHE A 116 -17.05 -7.00 13.48
C PHE A 116 -16.97 -5.55 13.00
N LYS A 117 -16.04 -4.74 13.55
CA LYS A 117 -15.83 -3.36 13.07
C LYS A 117 -15.39 -3.32 11.61
N ALA A 118 -14.53 -4.24 11.18
CA ALA A 118 -14.08 -4.31 9.78
C ALA A 118 -15.23 -4.62 8.82
N VAL A 119 -16.12 -5.55 9.22
CA VAL A 119 -17.29 -5.98 8.45
C VAL A 119 -18.40 -4.92 8.45
N ALA A 120 -18.80 -4.42 9.63
CA ALA A 120 -19.94 -3.51 9.78
C ALA A 120 -19.65 -2.07 9.28
N CYS A 121 -18.39 -1.64 9.33
CA CYS A 121 -18.00 -0.28 8.92
C CYS A 121 -17.52 -0.21 7.46
N GLY A 122 -17.79 -1.24 6.64
CA GLY A 122 -17.51 -1.24 5.20
C GLY A 122 -16.03 -1.20 4.83
N THR A 123 -15.12 -1.65 5.69
CA THR A 123 -13.68 -1.64 5.40
C THR A 123 -13.25 -2.79 4.47
N ILE A 124 -14.15 -3.74 4.20
CA ILE A 124 -13.95 -4.85 3.27
C ILE A 124 -14.63 -4.50 1.95
N PHE A 125 -13.91 -3.80 1.07
CA PHE A 125 -14.25 -3.76 -0.35
C PHE A 125 -13.77 -5.09 -0.94
N VAL A 126 -14.69 -6.04 -1.12
CA VAL A 126 -14.41 -7.31 -1.78
C VAL A 126 -13.94 -7.00 -3.21
N LYS A 127 -12.62 -7.05 -3.46
CA LYS A 127 -12.09 -7.07 -4.84
C LYS A 127 -12.45 -8.43 -5.44
N GLY A 128 -13.65 -8.49 -6.02
CA GLY A 128 -14.13 -9.62 -6.79
C GLY A 128 -13.22 -9.88 -8.00
N SER A 129 -12.74 -11.11 -8.07
CA SER A 129 -11.83 -11.69 -9.04
C SER A 129 -12.28 -11.51 -10.49
N SER A 130 -11.44 -10.87 -11.31
CA SER A 130 -11.40 -11.10 -12.75
C SER A 130 -10.66 -12.42 -13.00
N GLY A 131 -11.42 -13.51 -13.06
CA GLY A 131 -10.95 -14.86 -13.38
C GLY A 131 -11.89 -15.47 -14.41
N ILE A 132 -11.55 -15.28 -15.68
CA ILE A 132 -12.18 -15.81 -16.89
C ILE A 132 -12.25 -17.34 -16.81
N LYS A 133 -13.42 -17.90 -17.10
CA LYS A 133 -13.57 -19.17 -17.83
C LYS A 133 -14.68 -19.00 -18.84
#